data_AF-A0A7Y4TVR7-F1
#
_entry.id   AF-A0A7Y4TVR7-F1
#
_cell.length_a   1.000
_cell.length_b   1.000
_cell.length_c   1.000
_cell.angle_alpha   90.00
_cell.angle_beta   90.00
_cell.angle_gamma   90.00
#
_symmetry.space_group_name_H-M   'P 1'
#
loop_
_entity.id
_entity.type
_entity.pdbx_description
1 polymer ?
#
loop_
_entity_poly.entity_id
_entity_poly.type
_entity_poly.pdbx_seq_one_letter_code
_entity_poly.pdbx_strand_id
1 'polypeptide(L)'
;MRSLIVSFLLIVTVKASGQINIICPQLTDSTLNYFYIGVDNPIEVRGVRISANHRVIVNGGGTLISLIGNNQCIVRATSATDSCFIKILNGKKEIFSKQFKVITIPDPDVRLAGVDDSIISKTHILANPFLNAGRKNFYLKDYYQVISFNMTFDTENDSIITTSAKGNQLTEEQIGLIKNMKSGMMVTVENIRARAWDGRTRKLVPFWFKIE
;
A
#
# COMPACT_ATOMS: atom_id res chain seq x y z
N MET A 1 -58.03 -50.96 -7.02
CA MET A 1 -56.62 -51.39 -6.94
C MET A 1 -55.80 -50.60 -7.96
N ARG A 2 -54.71 -49.98 -7.48
CA ARG A 2 -53.52 -49.47 -8.21
C ARG A 2 -53.62 -48.14 -8.99
N SER A 3 -53.17 -47.13 -8.26
CA SER A 3 -52.61 -45.83 -8.65
C SER A 3 -51.55 -45.93 -9.76
N LEU A 4 -51.52 -44.93 -10.66
CA LEU A 4 -50.34 -44.60 -11.46
C LEU A 4 -50.08 -43.09 -11.31
N ILE A 5 -49.24 -42.73 -10.33
CA ILE A 5 -48.67 -41.39 -10.22
C ILE A 5 -47.49 -41.34 -11.19
N VAL A 6 -47.66 -40.61 -12.30
CA VAL A 6 -46.55 -40.28 -13.20
C VAL A 6 -45.80 -39.10 -12.58
N SER A 7 -44.69 -39.41 -11.90
CA SER A 7 -43.78 -38.40 -11.37
C SER A 7 -42.95 -37.81 -12.51
N PHE A 8 -43.25 -36.57 -12.89
CA PHE A 8 -42.47 -35.83 -13.87
C PHE A 8 -41.25 -35.24 -13.16
N LEU A 9 -40.10 -35.91 -13.28
CA LEU A 9 -38.84 -35.44 -12.71
C LEU A 9 -38.36 -34.23 -13.51
N LEU A 10 -38.66 -33.03 -13.01
CA LEU A 10 -38.15 -31.76 -13.55
C LEU A 10 -36.63 -31.71 -13.28
N ILE A 11 -35.82 -32.08 -14.27
CA ILE A 11 -34.37 -31.88 -14.20
C ILE A 11 -34.10 -30.39 -14.40
N VAL A 12 -34.12 -29.64 -13.30
CA VAL A 12 -33.59 -28.27 -13.27
C VAL A 12 -32.09 -28.40 -13.45
N THR A 13 -31.61 -28.07 -14.65
CA THR A 13 -30.18 -27.84 -14.88
C THR A 13 -29.81 -26.57 -14.15
N VAL A 14 -29.39 -26.70 -12.89
CA VAL A 14 -28.72 -25.62 -12.18
C VAL A 14 -27.41 -25.38 -12.94
N LYS A 15 -27.39 -24.38 -13.82
CA LYS A 15 -26.13 -23.78 -14.27
C LYS A 15 -25.50 -23.20 -13.02
N ALA A 16 -24.64 -23.97 -12.37
CA ALA A 16 -23.71 -23.44 -11.39
C ALA A 16 -22.78 -22.50 -12.15
N SER A 17 -23.19 -21.23 -12.27
CA SER A 17 -22.30 -20.15 -12.63
C SER A 17 -21.36 -19.94 -11.46
N GLY A 18 -20.37 -20.82 -11.33
CA GLY A 18 -19.17 -20.50 -10.56
C GLY A 18 -18.58 -19.26 -11.23
N GLN A 19 -18.82 -18.08 -10.64
CA GLN A 19 -18.28 -16.85 -11.17
C GLN A 19 -16.76 -16.92 -10.96
N ILE A 20 -16.03 -17.16 -12.05
CA ILE A 20 -14.57 -17.07 -12.05
C ILE A 20 -14.23 -15.67 -11.56
N ASN A 21 -13.29 -15.56 -10.62
CA ASN A 21 -12.82 -14.28 -10.14
C ASN A 21 -11.30 -14.34 -9.95
N ILE A 22 -10.65 -13.19 -10.07
CA ILE A 22 -9.22 -13.02 -9.81
C ILE A 22 -9.10 -11.95 -8.75
N ILE A 23 -8.48 -12.27 -7.62
CA ILE A 23 -8.26 -11.33 -6.53
C ILE A 23 -6.78 -11.12 -6.28
N CYS A 24 -6.44 -10.01 -5.64
CA CYS A 24 -5.10 -9.74 -5.13
C CYS A 24 -5.16 -9.78 -3.60
N PRO A 25 -4.83 -10.90 -2.94
CA PRO A 25 -5.11 -11.13 -1.51
C PRO A 25 -4.31 -10.22 -0.56
N GLN A 26 -3.29 -9.51 -1.05
CA GLN A 26 -2.53 -8.55 -0.24
C GLN A 26 -3.27 -7.22 -0.04
N LEU A 27 -4.27 -6.92 -0.88
CA LEU A 27 -5.06 -5.70 -0.74
C LEU A 27 -6.00 -5.84 0.46
N THR A 28 -6.05 -4.79 1.28
CA THR A 28 -6.98 -4.74 2.43
C THR A 28 -8.45 -4.69 2.00
N ASP A 29 -8.73 -4.21 0.79
CA ASP A 29 -10.03 -4.26 0.14
C ASP A 29 -9.97 -5.18 -1.09
N SER A 30 -10.69 -6.31 -1.01
CA SER A 30 -10.75 -7.33 -2.07
C SER A 30 -11.55 -6.92 -3.32
N THR A 31 -12.27 -5.78 -3.28
CA THR A 31 -13.00 -5.23 -4.43
C THR A 31 -12.08 -4.45 -5.37
N LEU A 32 -10.91 -4.04 -4.88
CA LEU A 32 -9.94 -3.27 -5.64
C LEU A 32 -9.12 -4.16 -6.56
N ASN A 33 -8.83 -3.62 -7.75
CA ASN A 33 -8.03 -4.30 -8.77
C ASN A 33 -6.79 -3.47 -9.06
N TYR A 34 -5.89 -3.37 -8.07
CA TYR A 34 -4.64 -2.65 -8.19
C TYR A 34 -3.44 -3.57 -8.23
N PHE A 35 -2.48 -3.24 -9.08
CA PHE A 35 -1.10 -3.72 -8.97
C PHE A 35 -0.21 -2.54 -8.63
N TYR A 36 0.68 -2.74 -7.67
CA TYR A 36 1.69 -1.75 -7.30
C TYR A 36 3.00 -2.04 -8.01
N ILE A 37 3.58 -0.99 -8.58
CA ILE A 37 4.87 -1.06 -9.29
C ILE A 37 5.99 -1.32 -8.29
N GLY A 38 6.96 -2.15 -8.67
CA GLY A 38 8.19 -2.40 -7.92
C GLY A 38 8.09 -3.50 -6.85
N VAL A 39 6.87 -3.92 -6.51
CA VAL A 39 6.60 -5.02 -5.57
C VAL A 39 5.95 -6.21 -6.26
N ASP A 40 5.96 -7.35 -5.58
CA ASP A 40 5.27 -8.55 -6.04
C ASP A 40 3.78 -8.43 -5.75
N ASN A 41 2.94 -8.67 -6.76
CA ASN A 41 1.49 -8.64 -6.62
C ASN A 41 0.94 -10.07 -6.73
N PRO A 42 0.73 -10.79 -5.61
CA PRO A 42 0.13 -12.10 -5.65
C PRO A 42 -1.30 -11.99 -6.20
N ILE A 43 -1.68 -12.93 -7.03
CA ILE A 43 -3.02 -13.10 -7.54
C ILE A 43 -3.51 -14.52 -7.25
N GLU A 44 -4.79 -14.63 -6.92
CA GLU A 44 -5.48 -15.88 -6.68
C GLU A 44 -6.68 -15.98 -7.61
N VAL A 45 -6.74 -17.07 -8.37
CA VAL A 45 -7.87 -17.40 -9.24
C VAL A 45 -8.87 -18.26 -8.47
N ARG A 46 -10.11 -17.80 -8.38
CA ARG A 46 -11.22 -18.47 -7.68
C ARG A 46 -12.30 -18.92 -8.66
N GLY A 47 -13.05 -19.95 -8.28
CA GLY A 47 -14.18 -20.48 -9.07
C GLY A 47 -13.80 -21.39 -10.24
N VAL A 48 -12.51 -21.51 -10.59
CA VAL A 48 -11.99 -22.47 -11.57
C VAL A 48 -10.71 -23.09 -11.07
N ARG A 49 -10.50 -24.39 -11.31
CA ARG A 49 -9.21 -25.05 -11.09
C ARG A 49 -8.39 -24.95 -12.38
N ILE A 50 -7.33 -24.15 -12.34
CA ILE A 50 -6.34 -24.05 -13.41
C ILE A 50 -5.66 -25.42 -13.55
N SER A 51 -5.97 -26.10 -14.66
CA SER A 51 -5.36 -27.36 -15.09
C SER A 51 -4.34 -27.11 -16.19
N ALA A 52 -3.64 -28.16 -16.66
CA ALA A 52 -2.61 -28.06 -17.71
C ALA A 52 -3.09 -27.39 -19.02
N ASN A 53 -4.39 -27.45 -19.32
CA ASN A 53 -4.96 -26.83 -20.53
C ASN A 53 -5.26 -25.33 -20.35
N HIS A 54 -5.14 -24.82 -19.13
CA HIS A 54 -5.38 -23.42 -18.84
C HIS A 54 -4.08 -22.61 -18.84
N ARG A 55 -4.17 -21.37 -19.31
CA ARG A 55 -3.04 -20.42 -19.27
C ARG A 55 -3.51 -19.12 -18.66
N VAL A 56 -2.73 -18.59 -17.73
CA VAL A 56 -2.90 -17.24 -17.21
C VAL A 56 -1.93 -16.34 -17.95
N ILE A 57 -2.44 -15.30 -18.58
CA ILE A 57 -1.62 -14.29 -19.25
C ILE A 57 -1.93 -12.92 -18.65
N VAL A 58 -0.90 -12.06 -18.60
CA VAL A 58 -1.01 -10.67 -18.19
C VAL A 58 -0.53 -9.79 -19.33
N ASN A 59 -1.25 -8.70 -19.61
CA ASN A 59 -0.85 -7.72 -20.62
C ASN A 59 -1.09 -6.30 -20.09
N GLY A 60 -0.11 -5.41 -20.26
CA GLY A 60 -0.17 -4.00 -19.86
C GLY A 60 0.85 -3.66 -18.76
N GLY A 61 1.34 -2.41 -18.71
CA GLY A 61 2.20 -1.94 -17.61
C GLY A 61 3.56 -2.63 -17.47
N GLY A 62 4.08 -3.22 -18.54
CA GLY A 62 5.36 -3.95 -18.55
C GLY A 62 5.40 -5.09 -17.53
N THR A 63 4.29 -5.82 -17.42
CA THR A 63 4.11 -6.89 -16.44
C THR A 63 4.76 -8.20 -16.81
N LEU A 64 5.31 -8.88 -15.80
CA LEU A 64 5.71 -10.28 -15.84
C LEU A 64 4.81 -11.09 -14.91
N ILE A 65 4.54 -12.35 -15.27
CA ILE A 65 3.76 -13.28 -14.45
C ILE A 65 4.57 -14.54 -14.15
N SER A 66 4.59 -14.93 -12.87
CA SER A 66 5.22 -16.15 -12.38
C SER A 66 4.17 -17.05 -11.76
N LEU A 67 4.09 -18.31 -12.20
CA LEU A 67 3.20 -19.32 -11.61
C LEU A 67 3.86 -19.94 -10.39
N ILE A 68 3.16 -19.98 -9.26
CA ILE A 68 3.73 -20.43 -7.96
C ILE A 68 3.00 -21.68 -7.45
N GLY A 69 1.78 -21.90 -7.92
CA GLY A 69 1.01 -23.08 -7.59
C GLY A 69 -0.28 -23.13 -8.38
N ASN A 70 -1.14 -24.07 -7.99
CA ASN A 70 -2.47 -24.17 -8.57
C ASN A 70 -3.24 -22.88 -8.23
N ASN A 71 -3.72 -22.18 -9.25
CA ASN A 71 -4.48 -20.93 -9.14
C ASN A 71 -3.75 -19.72 -8.55
N GLN A 72 -2.45 -19.81 -8.27
CA GLN A 72 -1.68 -18.73 -7.66
C GLN A 72 -0.56 -18.28 -8.59
N CYS A 73 -0.50 -16.97 -8.83
CA CYS A 73 0.56 -16.35 -9.60
C CYS A 73 1.07 -15.11 -8.87
N ILE A 74 2.28 -14.66 -9.17
CA ILE A 74 2.75 -13.31 -8.84
C ILE A 74 2.84 -12.52 -10.13
N VAL A 75 2.30 -11.30 -10.10
CA VAL A 75 2.47 -10.30 -11.15
C VAL A 75 3.46 -9.25 -10.68
N ARG A 76 4.48 -8.97 -11.49
CA ARG A 76 5.40 -7.86 -11.25
C ARG A 76 5.25 -6.83 -12.36
N ALA A 77 4.86 -5.61 -11.99
CA ALA A 77 4.62 -4.52 -12.92
C ALA A 77 5.73 -3.46 -12.86
N THR A 78 5.99 -2.80 -14.00
CA THR A 78 7.09 -1.83 -14.13
C THR A 78 6.63 -0.45 -14.56
N SER A 79 5.45 -0.32 -15.18
CA SER A 79 4.93 0.93 -15.73
C SER A 79 3.46 1.14 -15.37
N ALA A 80 3.09 2.38 -15.04
CA ALA A 80 1.72 2.73 -14.69
C ALA A 80 0.79 2.61 -15.90
N THR A 81 -0.43 2.10 -15.68
CA THR A 81 -1.46 1.98 -16.71
C THR A 81 -2.82 1.73 -16.07
N ASP A 82 -3.90 2.21 -16.67
CA ASP A 82 -5.26 1.83 -16.30
C ASP A 82 -5.72 0.53 -16.98
N SER A 83 -4.93 0.02 -17.94
CA SER A 83 -5.32 -1.06 -18.85
C SER A 83 -4.40 -2.27 -18.73
N CYS A 84 -4.30 -2.83 -17.52
CA CYS A 84 -3.64 -4.12 -17.32
C CYS A 84 -4.67 -5.24 -17.25
N PHE A 85 -4.61 -6.21 -18.16
CA PHE A 85 -5.58 -7.30 -18.22
C PHE A 85 -4.94 -8.62 -17.83
N ILE A 86 -5.52 -9.27 -16.82
CA ILE A 86 -5.30 -10.69 -16.57
C ILE A 86 -6.35 -11.45 -17.35
N LYS A 87 -5.91 -12.44 -18.13
CA LYS A 87 -6.80 -13.32 -18.90
C LYS A 87 -6.52 -14.76 -18.56
N ILE A 88 -7.58 -15.54 -18.45
CA ILE A 88 -7.52 -16.99 -18.31
C ILE A 88 -7.98 -17.57 -19.65
N LEU A 89 -7.10 -18.34 -20.27
CA LEU A 89 -7.36 -19.05 -21.52
C LEU A 89 -7.58 -20.53 -21.21
N ASN A 90 -8.48 -21.17 -21.95
CA ASN A 90 -8.55 -22.63 -22.09
C ASN A 90 -8.14 -22.98 -23.53
N GLY A 91 -6.93 -23.52 -23.70
CA GLY A 91 -6.27 -23.59 -25.01
C GLY A 91 -6.05 -22.19 -25.60
N LYS A 92 -6.70 -21.90 -26.73
CA LYS A 92 -6.66 -20.57 -27.40
C LYS A 92 -7.86 -19.67 -27.06
N LYS A 93 -8.88 -20.21 -26.38
CA LYS A 93 -10.11 -19.48 -26.09
C LYS A 93 -9.99 -18.73 -24.77
N GLU A 94 -10.25 -17.44 -24.78
CA GLU A 94 -10.42 -16.65 -23.55
C GLU A 94 -11.71 -17.06 -22.85
N ILE A 95 -11.60 -17.48 -21.59
CA ILE A 95 -12.74 -17.88 -20.76
C ILE A 95 -13.06 -16.85 -19.68
N PHE A 96 -12.09 -16.01 -19.33
CA PHE A 96 -12.27 -14.94 -18.35
C PHE A 96 -11.21 -13.85 -18.55
N SER A 97 -11.58 -12.60 -18.33
CA SER A 97 -10.65 -11.49 -18.23
C SER A 97 -11.06 -10.55 -17.11
N LYS A 98 -10.06 -9.98 -16.43
CA LYS A 98 -10.25 -8.95 -15.42
C LYS A 98 -9.22 -7.85 -15.62
N GLN A 99 -9.71 -6.62 -15.58
CA GLN A 99 -8.88 -5.42 -15.66
C GLN A 99 -8.37 -5.04 -14.27
N PHE A 100 -7.09 -4.66 -14.24
CA PHE A 100 -6.37 -4.10 -13.12
C PHE A 100 -5.77 -2.76 -13.55
N LYS A 101 -5.68 -1.84 -12.60
CA LYS A 101 -4.91 -0.61 -12.73
C LYS A 101 -3.54 -0.83 -12.09
N VAL A 102 -2.49 -0.49 -12.81
CA VAL A 102 -1.11 -0.49 -12.32
C VAL A 102 -0.77 0.92 -11.84
N ILE A 103 -0.49 1.06 -10.55
CA ILE A 103 -0.17 2.33 -9.90
C ILE A 103 1.18 2.28 -9.19
N THR A 104 1.79 3.45 -9.04
CA THR A 104 2.94 3.60 -8.15
C THR A 104 2.46 3.61 -6.70
N ILE A 105 3.27 3.08 -5.78
CA ILE A 105 3.04 3.27 -4.33
C ILE A 105 3.01 4.78 -4.06
N PRO A 106 1.97 5.36 -3.47
CA PRO A 106 1.92 6.79 -3.18
C PRO A 106 3.00 7.17 -2.15
N ASP A 107 3.41 8.44 -2.19
CA ASP A 107 4.28 8.99 -1.16
C ASP A 107 3.55 8.95 0.20
N PRO A 108 4.27 8.59 1.29
CA PRO A 108 3.70 8.65 2.63
C PRO A 108 3.57 10.08 3.12
N ASP A 109 2.60 10.30 4.00
CA ASP A 109 2.56 11.46 4.88
C ASP A 109 3.47 11.21 6.08
N VAL A 110 4.00 12.28 6.67
CA VAL A 110 4.94 12.19 7.79
C VAL A 110 4.41 12.98 8.97
N ARG A 111 4.52 12.38 10.16
CA ARG A 111 3.98 12.94 11.39
C ARG A 111 4.94 12.72 12.55
N LEU A 112 5.23 13.76 13.31
CA LEU A 112 5.98 13.63 14.56
C LEU A 112 5.05 13.11 15.65
N ALA A 113 5.52 12.16 16.44
CA ALA A 113 4.77 11.56 17.56
C ALA A 113 3.40 10.93 17.19
N GLY A 114 3.13 10.76 15.89
CA GLY A 114 1.84 10.23 15.39
C GLY A 114 0.72 11.26 15.35
N VAL A 115 1.01 12.54 15.64
CA VAL A 115 0.04 13.63 15.66
C VAL A 115 -0.03 14.31 14.30
N ASP A 116 -1.25 14.65 13.89
CA ASP A 116 -1.55 15.38 12.66
C ASP A 116 -2.08 16.77 12.99
N ASP A 117 -1.25 17.57 13.66
CA ASP A 117 -1.60 18.91 14.11
C ASP A 117 -0.42 19.87 13.92
N SER A 118 -0.76 21.14 13.70
CA SER A 118 0.17 22.27 13.64
C SER A 118 0.62 22.74 15.01
N ILE A 119 0.02 22.26 16.10
CA ILE A 119 0.41 22.54 17.48
C ILE A 119 0.60 21.21 18.22
N ILE A 120 1.76 21.01 18.85
CA ILE A 120 2.09 19.75 19.54
C ILE A 120 2.75 20.05 20.88
N SER A 121 2.27 19.41 21.94
CA SER A 121 2.86 19.56 23.27
C SER A 121 4.22 18.88 23.39
N LYS A 122 5.13 19.49 24.15
CA LYS A 122 6.45 18.91 24.43
C LYS A 122 6.34 17.52 25.05
N THR A 123 5.42 17.35 26.00
CA THR A 123 5.23 16.06 26.69
C THR A 123 4.84 14.95 25.73
N HIS A 124 4.01 15.24 24.73
CA HIS A 124 3.62 14.26 23.73
C HIS A 124 4.79 13.86 22.82
N ILE A 125 5.58 14.83 22.37
CA ILE A 125 6.78 14.55 21.55
C ILE A 125 7.79 13.71 22.35
N LEU A 126 8.01 14.03 23.62
CA LEU A 126 8.95 13.31 24.47
C LEU A 126 8.49 11.89 24.81
N ALA A 127 7.18 11.66 24.87
CA ALA A 127 6.60 10.33 25.06
C ALA A 127 6.73 9.45 23.80
N ASN A 128 6.70 10.05 22.62
CA ASN A 128 6.81 9.35 21.33
C ASN A 128 7.79 10.09 20.38
N PRO A 129 9.12 10.01 20.61
CA PRO A 129 10.12 10.79 19.89
C PRO A 129 10.46 10.17 18.52
N PHE A 130 9.43 9.81 17.75
CA PHE A 130 9.55 9.15 16.46
C PHE A 130 8.78 9.91 15.38
N LEU A 131 9.41 10.01 14.22
CA LEU A 131 8.83 10.47 12.97
C LEU A 131 8.18 9.28 12.26
N ASN A 132 6.86 9.30 12.14
CA ASN A 132 6.08 8.22 11.56
C ASN A 132 5.77 8.54 10.10
N ALA A 133 6.12 7.63 9.19
CA ALA A 133 5.74 7.71 7.79
C ALA A 133 4.58 6.72 7.53
N GLY A 134 3.48 7.22 6.98
CA GLY A 134 2.31 6.41 6.68
C GLY A 134 1.35 7.15 5.78
N ARG A 135 0.39 6.43 5.18
CA ARG A 135 -0.60 7.02 4.28
C ARG A 135 -1.98 6.54 4.67
N LYS A 136 -2.92 7.46 4.87
CA LYS A 136 -4.32 7.13 5.10
C LYS A 136 -4.90 6.48 3.83
N ASN A 137 -5.75 5.47 3.99
CA ASN A 137 -6.39 4.72 2.89
C ASN A 137 -5.39 4.08 1.92
N PHE A 138 -4.27 3.59 2.45
CA PHE A 138 -3.32 2.80 1.66
C PHE A 138 -3.63 1.31 1.81
N TYR A 139 -3.83 0.65 0.67
CA TYR A 139 -4.43 -0.69 0.64
C TYR A 139 -3.44 -1.84 0.72
N LEU A 140 -2.13 -1.55 0.65
CA LEU A 140 -1.10 -2.56 0.87
C LEU A 140 -0.65 -2.54 2.32
N LYS A 141 -0.43 -3.73 2.89
CA LYS A 141 0.07 -3.92 4.26
C LYS A 141 1.57 -3.56 4.38
N ASP A 142 2.03 -2.55 3.65
CA ASP A 142 3.44 -2.20 3.57
C ASP A 142 3.87 -1.23 4.67
N TYR A 143 5.17 -1.30 4.95
CA TYR A 143 5.88 -0.42 5.85
C TYR A 143 6.61 0.68 5.04
N TYR A 144 6.48 1.92 5.48
CA TYR A 144 7.37 3.00 5.08
C TYR A 144 8.48 3.13 6.13
N GLN A 145 9.73 3.25 5.67
CA GLN A 145 10.88 3.44 6.54
C GLN A 145 11.43 4.86 6.37
N VAL A 146 11.42 5.66 7.44
CA VAL A 146 12.16 6.93 7.45
C VAL A 146 13.66 6.64 7.54
N ILE A 147 14.44 7.20 6.61
CA ILE A 147 15.89 7.04 6.51
C ILE A 147 16.62 8.19 7.21
N SER A 148 16.15 9.41 7.01
CA SER A 148 16.76 10.61 7.59
C SER A 148 15.80 11.78 7.53
N PHE A 149 16.01 12.76 8.41
CA PHE A 149 15.32 14.04 8.38
C PHE A 149 16.17 15.11 9.08
N ASN A 150 15.86 16.36 8.81
CA ASN A 150 16.43 17.50 9.52
C ASN A 150 15.33 18.18 10.32
N MET A 151 15.69 18.72 11.49
CA MET A 151 14.83 19.59 12.28
C MET A 151 15.50 20.94 12.45
N THR A 152 14.78 21.98 12.08
CA THR A 152 15.14 23.38 12.31
C THR A 152 14.28 23.93 13.42
N PHE A 153 14.93 24.45 14.45
CA PHE A 153 14.30 25.01 15.65
C PHE A 153 14.48 26.51 15.65
N ASP A 154 13.37 27.24 15.78
CA ASP A 154 13.42 28.66 16.07
C ASP A 154 13.86 28.84 17.53
N THR A 155 14.66 29.88 17.79
CA THR A 155 15.11 30.24 19.13
C THR A 155 14.58 31.63 19.52
N GLU A 156 14.63 31.97 20.80
CA GLU A 156 14.13 33.27 21.30
C GLU A 156 14.92 34.48 20.77
N ASN A 157 16.16 34.28 20.32
CA ASN A 157 17.05 35.35 19.85
C ASN A 157 17.03 35.50 18.32
N ASP A 158 15.94 35.08 17.66
CA ASP A 158 15.81 35.02 16.19
C ASP A 158 16.90 34.19 15.48
N SER A 159 17.62 33.35 16.23
CA SER A 159 18.56 32.39 15.66
C SER A 159 17.85 31.08 15.32
N ILE A 160 18.36 30.35 14.33
CA ILE A 160 17.86 29.04 13.95
C ILE A 160 18.93 27.99 14.21
N ILE A 161 18.51 26.85 14.76
CA ILE A 161 19.39 25.70 14.97
C ILE A 161 18.87 24.56 14.11
N THR A 162 19.69 24.07 13.17
CA THR A 162 19.34 22.92 12.31
C THR A 162 20.16 21.71 12.71
N THR A 163 19.48 20.60 12.98
CA THR A 163 20.07 19.32 13.35
C THR A 163 19.60 18.24 12.40
N SER A 164 20.37 17.16 12.27
CA SER A 164 20.05 16.02 11.40
C SER A 164 19.88 14.75 12.21
N ALA A 165 18.92 13.92 11.81
CA ALA A 165 18.67 12.60 12.37
C ALA A 165 18.81 11.51 11.31
N LYS A 166 19.31 10.35 11.74
CA LYS A 166 19.34 9.11 10.95
C LYS A 166 18.29 8.16 11.50
N GLY A 167 17.49 7.58 10.62
CA GLY A 167 16.32 6.78 10.97
C GLY A 167 15.09 7.64 11.26
N ASN A 168 14.13 7.04 11.97
CA ASN A 168 12.87 7.68 12.35
C ASN A 168 12.90 8.29 13.76
N GLN A 169 13.91 8.01 14.58
CA GLN A 169 13.98 8.49 15.96
C GLN A 169 14.67 9.85 16.05
N LEU A 170 14.18 10.71 16.94
CA LEU A 170 14.83 11.97 17.26
C LEU A 170 16.17 11.73 17.99
N THR A 171 17.16 12.57 17.72
CA THR A 171 18.45 12.52 18.41
C THR A 171 18.35 13.10 19.82
N GLU A 172 19.32 12.78 20.68
CA GLU A 172 19.40 13.36 22.03
C GLU A 172 19.51 14.90 21.99
N GLU A 173 20.24 15.43 21.00
CA GLU A 173 20.34 16.88 20.75
C GLU A 173 18.97 17.48 20.42
N GLN A 174 18.22 16.88 19.49
CA GLN A 174 16.87 17.32 19.13
C GLN A 174 15.93 17.26 20.32
N ILE A 175 15.97 16.18 21.10
CA ILE A 175 15.18 16.03 22.33
C ILE A 175 15.55 17.12 23.34
N GLY A 176 16.84 17.44 23.49
CA GLY A 176 17.33 18.51 24.35
C GLY A 176 16.81 19.89 23.92
N LEU A 177 16.85 20.18 22.62
CA LEU A 177 16.30 21.42 22.05
C LEU A 177 14.81 21.53 22.35
N ILE A 178 14.01 20.49 22.06
CA ILE A 178 12.56 20.48 22.28
C ILE A 178 12.19 20.75 23.75
N LYS A 179 12.94 20.17 24.71
CA LYS A 179 12.69 20.39 26.14
C LYS A 179 12.78 21.87 26.52
N ASN A 180 13.73 22.59 25.92
CA ASN A 180 14.03 23.99 26.22
C ASN A 180 13.16 25.00 25.44
N MET A 181 12.42 24.55 24.41
CA MET A 181 11.54 25.44 23.65
C MET A 181 10.38 25.97 24.51
N LYS A 182 10.01 27.23 24.29
CA LYS A 182 8.79 27.85 24.84
C LYS A 182 7.58 27.57 23.95
N SER A 183 6.41 27.75 24.54
CA SER A 183 5.13 27.74 23.82
C SER A 183 5.14 28.75 22.67
N GLY A 184 4.52 28.39 21.55
CA GLY A 184 4.39 29.21 20.35
C GLY A 184 5.60 29.17 19.40
N MET A 185 6.74 28.64 19.84
CA MET A 185 7.93 28.52 18.99
C MET A 185 7.73 27.47 17.91
N MET A 186 8.25 27.73 16.71
CA MET A 186 8.07 26.86 15.55
C MET A 186 9.24 25.89 15.39
N VAL A 187 8.92 24.70 14.93
CA VAL A 187 9.86 23.67 14.49
C VAL A 187 9.50 23.28 13.08
N THR A 188 10.49 23.28 12.20
CA THR A 188 10.35 22.81 10.82
C THR A 188 11.06 21.48 10.66
N VAL A 189 10.37 20.49 10.12
CA VAL A 189 10.94 19.18 9.77
C VAL A 189 11.06 19.11 8.25
N GLU A 190 12.29 18.99 7.77
CA GLU A 190 12.60 19.05 6.34
C GLU A 190 13.63 18.01 5.93
N ASN A 191 13.94 17.96 4.63
CA ASN A 191 14.85 16.99 4.04
C ASN A 191 14.54 15.53 4.43
N ILE A 192 13.25 15.26 4.67
CA ILE A 192 12.75 13.95 5.07
C ILE A 192 12.93 12.99 3.91
N ARG A 193 13.65 11.89 4.15
CA ARG A 193 13.84 10.80 3.19
C ARG A 193 13.19 9.55 3.74
N ALA A 194 12.31 8.94 2.96
CA ALA A 194 11.71 7.65 3.29
C ALA A 194 11.87 6.66 2.16
N ARG A 195 11.88 5.38 2.50
CA ARG A 195 11.90 4.25 1.59
C ARG A 195 10.61 3.47 1.74
N ALA A 196 9.94 3.20 0.62
CA ALA A 196 8.83 2.28 0.57
C ALA A 196 9.31 0.87 0.20
N TRP A 197 8.42 -0.11 0.26
CA TRP A 197 8.74 -1.51 -0.06
C TRP A 197 9.16 -1.72 -1.53
N ASP A 198 8.86 -0.76 -2.42
CA ASP A 198 9.41 -0.73 -3.79
C ASP A 198 10.93 -0.51 -3.84
N GLY A 199 11.58 -0.32 -2.68
CA GLY A 199 13.01 -0.08 -2.53
C GLY A 199 13.44 1.33 -2.89
N ARG A 200 12.54 2.18 -3.40
CA ARG A 200 12.86 3.52 -3.85
C ARG A 200 12.88 4.47 -2.66
N THR A 201 13.91 5.30 -2.61
CA THR A 201 14.02 6.38 -1.63
C THR A 201 13.45 7.65 -2.22
N ARG A 202 12.61 8.35 -1.45
CA ARG A 202 11.89 9.54 -1.88
C ARG A 202 12.08 10.65 -0.87
N LYS A 203 12.21 11.88 -1.37
CA LYS A 203 12.20 13.09 -0.54
C LYS A 203 10.74 13.49 -0.32
N LEU A 204 10.33 13.62 0.93
CA LEU A 204 8.96 13.95 1.30
C LEU A 204 8.80 15.47 1.50
N VAL A 205 7.54 15.90 1.50
CA VAL A 205 7.16 17.30 1.73
C VAL A 205 7.55 17.70 3.16
N PRO A 206 8.22 18.86 3.36
CA PRO A 206 8.50 19.37 4.70
C PRO A 206 7.21 19.78 5.40
N PHE A 207 7.21 19.74 6.72
CA PHE A 207 6.10 20.24 7.53
C PHE A 207 6.63 21.02 8.72
N TRP A 208 5.77 21.81 9.36
CA TRP A 208 6.10 22.58 10.54
C TRP A 208 5.03 22.39 11.61
N PHE A 209 5.41 22.61 12.85
CA PHE A 209 4.50 22.66 13.98
C PHE A 209 5.00 23.68 15.00
N LYS A 210 4.09 24.14 15.87
CA LYS A 210 4.39 24.96 17.02
C LYS A 210 4.37 24.14 18.29
N ILE A 211 5.22 24.49 19.22
CA ILE A 211 5.21 23.93 20.57
C ILE A 211 4.03 24.53 21.34
N GLU A 212 3.26 23.66 22.00
CA GLU A 212 2.30 24.07 23.05
C GLU A 212 3.01 24.38 24.37
#